data_AF-A0A9E5FVN8-F1
#
_entry.id   AF-A0A9E5FVN8-F1
#
_cell.length_a   1.000
_cell.length_b   1.000
_cell.length_c   1.000
_cell.angle_alpha   90.00
_cell.angle_beta   90.00
_cell.angle_gamma   90.00
#
_symmetry.space_group_name_H-M   'P 1'
#
loop_
_entity.id
_entity.type
_entity.pdbx_description
1 polymer ?
#
loop_
_entity_poly.entity_id
_entity_poly.type
_entity_poly.pdbx_seq_one_letter_code
_entity_poly.pdbx_strand_id
1 'polypeptide(L)'
;MYRHLNLRNISRSYEDEPIKDWAKNGGMPTDLDPPWGLPDHLSPKKYLLFIHGFNVSAQQARGWNAEMFKRFFASGSQAKFIGVSWNGDTSPDYHEAVFRAFQVGEALPAQLPYPINDNPITIAGHSLGNVVAANAIQRGGLKPVAYLAINAAVPAEAYVTHREQRIEETQMTEWNWRKYEPRLYANQWYKLFSPTDARSQLTWKNQFSKAAAVLKNYYSPGDEVVAAADEINRAGVSHFISMYGFNFSRGAWKYQEIIKGTTPSSSMAGFIISRPQAGWEFSNEWFYTVNTGREKYPRAYTPDEARRINTENLKTKPFFWKFREADLHHTNAAMASAKAEEKKVIYDLLARGIPSGSYALAIVSLSNGGIENYNCEMTGRKIDQWPKGPDREGYKSGRWLHSDIKNVALPVIRQTYDSMITKGQLK
;
A
#
# COMPACT_ATOMS: atom_id res chain seq x y z
N MET A 1 19.88 14.15 -17.88
CA MET A 1 19.14 12.93 -17.50
C MET A 1 18.07 13.11 -16.42
N TYR A 2 18.30 13.85 -15.34
CA TYR A 2 17.32 13.98 -14.24
C TYR A 2 16.22 15.01 -14.55
N ARG A 3 14.97 14.62 -14.32
CA ARG A 3 13.74 15.41 -14.42
C ARG A 3 12.87 15.20 -13.19
N HIS A 4 11.94 16.10 -12.96
CA HIS A 4 11.02 16.03 -11.84
C HIS A 4 9.57 16.19 -12.29
N LEU A 5 8.69 15.28 -11.86
CA LEU A 5 7.25 15.38 -12.01
C LEU A 5 6.61 15.61 -10.64
N ASN A 6 5.98 16.77 -10.44
CA ASN A 6 5.26 17.08 -9.22
C ASN A 6 3.77 16.79 -9.40
N LEU A 7 3.26 15.78 -8.68
CA LEU A 7 1.85 15.39 -8.65
C LEU A 7 1.19 15.69 -7.29
N ARG A 8 1.83 16.50 -6.44
CA ARG A 8 1.34 16.73 -5.07
C ARG A 8 0.00 17.48 -5.01
N ASN A 9 -0.38 18.19 -6.07
CA ASN A 9 -1.64 18.92 -6.20
C ASN A 9 -2.78 18.08 -6.82
N ILE A 10 -2.52 16.84 -7.25
CA ILE A 10 -3.51 15.98 -7.90
C ILE A 10 -4.53 15.43 -6.91
N SER A 11 -4.07 15.06 -5.72
CA SER A 11 -4.89 14.41 -4.71
C SER A 11 -5.95 15.35 -4.15
N ARG A 12 -7.07 14.76 -3.74
CA ARG A 12 -8.16 15.43 -3.01
C ARG A 12 -8.43 14.71 -1.70
N SER A 13 -9.05 15.39 -0.74
CA SER A 13 -9.50 14.75 0.50
C SER A 13 -10.65 13.77 0.24
N TYR A 14 -11.07 13.05 1.28
CA TYR A 14 -12.25 12.19 1.22
C TYR A 14 -13.55 12.96 0.93
N GLU A 15 -13.60 14.25 1.25
CA GLU A 15 -14.70 15.18 0.98
C GLU A 15 -14.62 15.78 -0.43
N ASP A 16 -13.62 15.38 -1.22
CA ASP A 16 -13.31 15.94 -2.55
C ASP A 16 -12.68 17.34 -2.52
N GLU A 17 -12.20 17.79 -1.36
CA GLU A 17 -11.57 19.09 -1.24
C GLU A 17 -10.14 19.08 -1.79
N PRO A 18 -9.71 20.13 -2.51
CA PRO A 18 -8.31 20.29 -2.90
C PRO A 18 -7.40 20.33 -1.67
N ILE A 19 -6.29 19.60 -1.70
CA ILE A 19 -5.29 19.69 -0.62
C ILE A 19 -4.58 21.02 -0.74
N LYS A 20 -4.78 21.95 0.20
CA LYS A 20 -4.27 23.34 0.10
C LYS A 20 -2.77 23.47 0.38
N ASP A 21 -2.19 22.51 1.09
CA ASP A 21 -0.83 22.59 1.63
C ASP A 21 0.21 21.78 0.85
N TRP A 22 -0.14 21.33 -0.36
CA TRP A 22 0.68 20.46 -1.18
C TRP A 22 2.08 21.04 -1.51
N ALA A 23 2.20 22.36 -1.58
CA ALA A 23 3.44 23.09 -1.87
C ALA A 23 4.25 23.45 -0.62
N LYS A 24 3.69 23.30 0.59
CA LYS A 24 4.44 23.55 1.83
C LYS A 24 5.65 22.60 1.90
N ASN A 25 6.75 23.08 2.48
CA ASN A 25 8.00 22.34 2.67
C ASN A 25 8.83 22.08 1.38
N GLY A 26 8.97 23.07 0.49
CA GLY A 26 10.03 23.04 -0.54
C GLY A 26 9.80 22.09 -1.71
N GLY A 27 8.54 21.88 -2.11
CA GLY A 27 8.23 21.08 -3.29
C GLY A 27 8.78 21.69 -4.57
N MET A 28 9.58 20.92 -5.31
CA MET A 28 10.07 21.33 -6.63
C MET A 28 8.89 21.40 -7.62
N PRO A 29 8.81 22.41 -8.50
CA PRO A 29 7.84 22.39 -9.59
C PRO A 29 8.11 21.21 -10.54
N THR A 30 7.13 20.89 -11.38
CA THR A 30 7.36 19.98 -12.51
C THR A 30 8.38 20.61 -13.45
N ASP A 31 9.42 19.84 -13.79
CA ASP A 31 10.46 20.18 -14.75
C ASP A 31 10.79 18.91 -15.54
N LEU A 32 10.19 18.81 -16.72
CA LEU A 32 10.34 17.69 -17.64
C LEU A 32 11.19 18.05 -18.87
N ASP A 33 11.68 19.28 -18.91
CA ASP A 33 12.48 19.77 -20.01
C ASP A 33 13.83 19.03 -20.06
N PRO A 34 14.50 18.99 -21.23
CA PRO A 34 15.86 18.48 -21.34
C PRO A 34 16.79 19.19 -20.34
N PRO A 35 17.43 18.47 -19.41
CA PRO A 35 18.26 19.10 -18.39
C PRO A 35 19.58 19.57 -18.99
N TRP A 36 20.06 20.73 -18.52
CA TRP A 36 21.28 21.38 -19.00
C TRP A 36 22.57 20.58 -18.74
N GLY A 37 22.66 19.86 -17.61
CA GLY A 37 23.91 19.23 -17.19
C GLY A 37 24.33 18.00 -17.99
N LEU A 38 23.42 17.04 -18.21
CA LEU A 38 23.67 15.87 -19.04
C LEU A 38 22.59 15.80 -20.14
N PRO A 39 22.90 16.34 -21.34
CA PRO A 39 21.95 16.46 -22.44
C PRO A 39 21.32 15.15 -22.87
N ASP A 40 20.08 15.23 -23.32
CA ASP A 40 19.27 14.07 -23.72
C ASP A 40 19.83 13.30 -24.92
N HIS A 41 20.62 13.92 -25.79
CA HIS A 41 21.22 13.26 -26.95
C HIS A 41 22.36 12.30 -26.56
N LEU A 42 22.87 12.40 -25.32
CA LEU A 42 23.86 11.49 -24.76
C LEU A 42 23.21 10.29 -24.05
N SER A 43 21.89 10.19 -24.06
CA SER A 43 21.12 9.13 -23.39
C SER A 43 20.16 8.46 -24.38
N PRO A 44 19.96 7.13 -24.28
CA PRO A 44 18.91 6.47 -25.05
C PRO A 44 17.54 7.09 -24.77
N LYS A 45 16.62 6.92 -25.72
CA LYS A 45 15.22 7.32 -25.56
C LYS A 45 14.46 6.30 -24.69
N LYS A 46 14.91 6.12 -23.45
CA LYS A 46 14.27 5.27 -22.44
C LYS A 46 14.15 6.04 -21.14
N TYR A 47 13.09 5.78 -20.38
CA TYR A 47 12.79 6.51 -19.14
C TYR A 47 12.69 5.57 -17.95
N LEU A 48 13.21 6.03 -16.81
CA LEU A 48 12.97 5.45 -15.49
C LEU A 48 12.15 6.44 -14.66
N LEU A 49 10.92 6.06 -14.30
CA LEU A 49 10.11 6.78 -13.34
C LEU A 49 10.34 6.19 -11.96
N PHE A 50 10.69 7.01 -10.98
CA PHE A 50 10.83 6.59 -9.58
C PHE A 50 9.81 7.30 -8.70
N ILE A 51 9.10 6.53 -7.88
CA ILE A 51 8.05 7.02 -6.97
C ILE A 51 8.42 6.65 -5.53
N HIS A 52 8.51 7.67 -4.67
CA HIS A 52 8.81 7.49 -3.25
C HIS A 52 7.61 6.94 -2.44
N GLY A 53 7.89 6.51 -1.21
CA GLY A 53 6.92 5.92 -0.28
C GLY A 53 6.05 6.89 0.53
N PHE A 54 5.45 6.34 1.59
CA PHE A 54 4.62 7.03 2.59
C PHE A 54 5.44 7.97 3.47
N ASN A 55 4.81 9.03 3.97
CA ASN A 55 5.37 9.98 4.91
C ASN A 55 6.67 10.65 4.43
N VAL A 56 6.69 10.99 3.15
CA VAL A 56 7.79 11.70 2.50
C VAL A 56 7.27 13.09 2.11
N SER A 57 7.74 14.11 2.81
CA SER A 57 7.40 15.50 2.49
C SER A 57 7.98 15.94 1.15
N ALA A 58 7.55 17.09 0.64
CA ALA A 58 8.02 17.61 -0.63
C ALA A 58 9.57 17.78 -0.68
N GLN A 59 10.18 18.28 0.40
CA GLN A 59 11.64 18.36 0.55
C GLN A 59 12.30 16.97 0.62
N GLN A 60 11.72 16.04 1.37
CA GLN A 60 12.27 14.69 1.50
C GLN A 60 12.17 13.92 0.18
N ALA A 61 11.12 14.15 -0.62
CA ALA A 61 10.93 13.57 -1.94
C ALA A 61 12.06 13.97 -2.88
N ARG A 62 12.50 15.25 -2.85
CA ARG A 62 13.69 15.71 -3.57
C ARG A 62 14.94 14.90 -3.18
N GLY A 63 15.14 14.65 -1.89
CA GLY A 63 16.26 13.84 -1.39
C GLY A 63 16.19 12.38 -1.83
N TRP A 64 15.00 11.76 -1.78
CA TRP A 64 14.76 10.41 -2.30
C TRP A 64 15.06 10.32 -3.80
N ASN A 65 14.48 11.20 -4.60
CA ASN A 65 14.64 11.22 -6.04
C ASN A 65 16.10 11.43 -6.45
N ALA A 66 16.79 12.39 -5.82
CA ALA A 66 18.20 12.66 -6.09
C ALA A 66 19.10 11.47 -5.73
N GLU A 67 18.85 10.82 -4.59
CA GLU A 67 19.65 9.67 -4.16
C GLU A 67 19.46 8.47 -5.09
N MET A 68 18.21 8.15 -5.45
CA MET A 68 17.93 7.08 -6.39
C MET A 68 18.51 7.37 -7.77
N PHE A 69 18.36 8.60 -8.29
CA PHE A 69 18.98 9.01 -9.55
C PHE A 69 20.49 8.78 -9.54
N LYS A 70 21.21 9.31 -8.53
CA LYS A 70 22.66 9.15 -8.41
C LYS A 70 23.07 7.68 -8.37
N ARG A 71 22.31 6.83 -7.66
CA ARG A 71 22.63 5.40 -7.52
C ARG A 71 22.40 4.61 -8.80
N PHE A 72 21.30 4.86 -9.50
CA PHE A 72 21.07 4.30 -10.83
C PHE A 72 22.15 4.75 -11.81
N PHE A 73 22.47 6.05 -11.81
CA PHE A 73 23.51 6.61 -12.67
C PHE A 73 24.90 6.01 -12.41
N ALA A 74 25.35 6.02 -11.15
CA ALA A 74 26.62 5.42 -10.74
C ALA A 74 26.67 3.90 -10.95
N SER A 75 25.50 3.25 -11.07
CA SER A 75 25.40 1.84 -11.39
C SER A 75 25.35 1.54 -12.90
N GLY A 76 25.42 2.58 -13.74
CA GLY A 76 25.50 2.46 -15.20
C GLY A 76 24.16 2.51 -15.92
N SER A 77 23.09 3.02 -15.29
CA SER A 77 21.85 3.35 -15.99
C SER A 77 22.08 4.49 -16.98
N GLN A 78 21.64 4.29 -18.22
CA GLN A 78 21.64 5.30 -19.27
C GLN A 78 20.25 5.93 -19.47
N ALA A 79 19.21 5.37 -18.86
CA ALA A 79 17.85 5.89 -18.96
C ALA A 79 17.71 7.33 -18.40
N LYS A 80 16.84 8.11 -19.02
CA LYS A 80 16.40 9.42 -18.52
C LYS A 80 15.55 9.21 -17.26
N PHE A 81 15.92 9.85 -16.16
CA PHE A 81 15.27 9.64 -14.86
C PHE A 81 14.21 10.69 -14.61
N ILE A 82 13.03 10.27 -14.16
CA ILE A 82 11.95 11.14 -13.69
C ILE A 82 11.67 10.80 -12.23
N GLY A 83 12.00 11.71 -11.32
CA GLY A 83 11.57 11.62 -9.93
C GLY A 83 10.13 12.11 -9.80
N VAL A 84 9.24 11.29 -9.27
CA VAL A 84 7.83 11.63 -9.09
C VAL A 84 7.59 11.96 -7.62
N SER A 85 7.12 13.18 -7.35
CA SER A 85 6.70 13.60 -6.02
C SER A 85 5.18 13.60 -5.91
N TRP A 86 4.64 13.05 -4.83
CA TRP A 86 3.20 12.98 -4.58
C TRP A 86 2.88 13.24 -3.10
N ASN A 87 1.62 13.49 -2.79
CA ASN A 87 1.19 13.93 -1.46
C ASN A 87 0.87 12.74 -0.55
N GLY A 88 1.93 12.04 -0.12
CA GLY A 88 1.86 10.88 0.78
C GLY A 88 2.25 11.18 2.23
N ASP A 89 2.51 12.44 2.57
CA ASP A 89 2.86 12.94 3.91
C ASP A 89 1.62 13.27 4.75
N THR A 90 0.79 12.25 4.97
CA THR A 90 -0.46 12.34 5.74
C THR A 90 -0.33 11.80 7.16
N SER A 91 0.90 11.56 7.64
CA SER A 91 1.13 11.02 8.98
C SER A 91 0.39 11.84 10.04
N PRO A 92 -0.26 11.20 11.02
CA PRO A 92 -0.23 9.75 11.28
C PRO A 92 -1.22 8.89 10.47
N ASP A 93 -2.07 9.49 9.62
CA ASP A 93 -3.10 8.77 8.88
C ASP A 93 -2.52 8.10 7.62
N TYR A 94 -2.14 6.83 7.75
CA TYR A 94 -1.64 6.02 6.63
C TYR A 94 -2.72 5.76 5.57
N HIS A 95 -3.98 5.59 5.99
CA HIS A 95 -5.05 5.25 5.07
C HIS A 95 -5.36 6.41 4.11
N GLU A 96 -5.27 7.65 4.58
CA GLU A 96 -5.36 8.82 3.70
C GLU A 96 -4.29 8.82 2.62
N ALA A 97 -3.04 8.46 2.93
CA ALA A 97 -2.02 8.32 1.91
C ALA A 97 -2.32 7.19 0.91
N VAL A 98 -2.92 6.07 1.35
CA VAL A 98 -3.35 5.00 0.43
C VAL A 98 -4.41 5.52 -0.54
N PHE A 99 -5.42 6.24 -0.04
CA PHE A 99 -6.46 6.85 -0.86
C PHE A 99 -5.87 7.82 -1.90
N ARG A 100 -4.97 8.71 -1.46
CA ARG A 100 -4.27 9.66 -2.33
C ARG A 100 -3.36 8.96 -3.35
N ALA A 101 -2.72 7.85 -2.99
CA ALA A 101 -1.86 7.07 -3.88
C ALA A 101 -2.65 6.49 -5.06
N PHE A 102 -3.88 6.01 -4.84
CA PHE A 102 -4.75 5.57 -5.93
C PHE A 102 -5.06 6.73 -6.91
N GLN A 103 -5.48 7.90 -6.39
CA GLN A 103 -5.77 9.08 -7.21
C GLN A 103 -4.57 9.49 -8.07
N VAL A 104 -3.39 9.58 -7.45
CA VAL A 104 -2.15 9.97 -8.15
C VAL A 104 -1.76 8.94 -9.20
N GLY A 105 -1.83 7.65 -8.86
CA GLY A 105 -1.51 6.58 -9.80
C GLY A 105 -2.38 6.65 -11.05
N GLU A 106 -3.69 6.84 -10.90
CA GLU A 106 -4.60 6.96 -12.03
C GLU A 106 -4.31 8.18 -12.91
N ALA A 107 -3.97 9.33 -12.31
CA ALA A 107 -3.71 10.56 -13.04
C ALA A 107 -2.30 10.62 -13.68
N LEU A 108 -1.34 9.85 -13.16
CA LEU A 108 0.08 9.93 -13.54
C LEU A 108 0.33 9.84 -15.05
N PRO A 109 -0.30 8.95 -15.83
CA PRO A 109 0.02 8.82 -17.26
C PRO A 109 -0.36 10.04 -18.10
N ALA A 110 -1.46 10.72 -17.74
CA ALA A 110 -1.82 12.02 -18.31
C ALA A 110 -0.82 13.14 -17.93
N GLN A 111 -0.05 12.89 -16.85
CA GLN A 111 1.11 13.64 -16.34
C GLN A 111 2.29 13.79 -17.31
N LEU A 112 2.43 12.82 -18.20
CA LEU A 112 3.64 12.62 -18.97
C LEU A 112 3.44 13.18 -20.39
N PRO A 113 4.23 14.16 -20.83
CA PRO A 113 4.08 14.75 -22.16
C PRO A 113 4.47 13.76 -23.26
N TYR A 114 4.00 14.05 -24.48
CA TYR A 114 4.08 13.19 -25.67
C TYR A 114 5.47 12.61 -26.01
N PRO A 115 6.65 13.25 -25.81
CA PRO A 115 7.90 12.54 -26.08
C PRO A 115 8.26 11.50 -25.01
N ILE A 116 7.58 11.45 -23.87
CA ILE A 116 7.86 10.47 -22.80
C ILE A 116 7.02 9.21 -22.99
N ASN A 117 5.73 9.35 -23.27
CA ASN A 117 4.81 8.21 -23.42
C ASN A 117 5.08 7.33 -24.66
N ASP A 118 5.71 7.88 -25.70
CA ASP A 118 6.07 7.14 -26.92
C ASP A 118 7.36 6.33 -26.79
N ASN A 119 8.06 6.43 -25.65
CA ASN A 119 9.32 5.76 -25.42
C ASN A 119 9.20 4.67 -24.34
N PRO A 120 10.07 3.65 -24.35
CA PRO A 120 10.09 2.64 -23.29
C PRO A 120 10.23 3.27 -21.89
N ILE A 121 9.25 2.98 -21.04
CA ILE A 121 9.21 3.43 -19.64
C ILE A 121 9.39 2.22 -18.72
N THR A 122 10.33 2.31 -17.79
CA THR A 122 10.36 1.47 -16.60
C THR A 122 9.88 2.30 -15.43
N ILE A 123 8.99 1.74 -14.60
CA ILE A 123 8.47 2.38 -13.40
C ILE A 123 8.98 1.65 -12.16
N ALA A 124 9.45 2.39 -11.17
CA ALA A 124 9.95 1.88 -9.91
C ALA A 124 9.20 2.54 -8.75
N GLY A 125 8.59 1.73 -7.89
CA GLY A 125 7.90 2.20 -6.69
C GLY A 125 8.65 1.74 -5.44
N HIS A 126 8.81 2.61 -4.46
CA HIS A 126 9.25 2.24 -3.11
C HIS A 126 8.09 2.28 -2.12
N SER A 127 7.99 1.29 -1.23
CA SER A 127 7.00 1.30 -0.14
C SER A 127 5.57 1.52 -0.67
N LEU A 128 4.81 2.48 -0.13
CA LEU A 128 3.47 2.86 -0.58
C LEU A 128 3.44 3.47 -1.99
N GLY A 129 4.56 3.98 -2.51
CA GLY A 129 4.68 4.42 -3.90
C GLY A 129 4.39 3.32 -4.91
N ASN A 130 4.39 2.06 -4.47
CA ASN A 130 3.93 0.92 -5.26
C ASN A 130 2.42 0.92 -5.53
N VAL A 131 1.58 1.52 -4.68
CA VAL A 131 0.16 1.75 -5.02
C VAL A 131 0.03 2.73 -6.17
N VAL A 132 0.81 3.82 -6.17
CA VAL A 132 0.85 4.79 -7.28
C VAL A 132 1.29 4.09 -8.57
N ALA A 133 2.41 3.35 -8.52
CA ALA A 133 2.95 2.66 -9.69
C ALA A 133 1.99 1.61 -10.24
N ALA A 134 1.45 0.74 -9.37
CA ALA A 134 0.54 -0.31 -9.77
C ALA A 134 -0.79 0.24 -10.29
N ASN A 135 -1.33 1.31 -9.68
CA ASN A 135 -2.57 1.91 -10.15
C ASN A 135 -2.41 2.70 -11.45
N ALA A 136 -1.23 3.29 -11.71
CA ALA A 136 -0.90 3.88 -13.00
C ALA A 136 -0.97 2.87 -14.15
N ILE A 137 -0.54 1.63 -13.90
CA ILE A 137 -0.63 0.53 -14.87
C ILE A 137 -2.06 0.01 -14.95
N GLN A 138 -2.69 -0.26 -13.79
CA GLN A 138 -3.99 -0.91 -13.73
C GLN A 138 -5.12 -0.06 -14.33
N ARG A 139 -5.17 1.21 -13.93
CA ARG A 139 -6.28 2.15 -14.20
C ARG A 139 -5.85 3.40 -14.96
N GLY A 140 -4.63 3.89 -14.73
CA GLY A 140 -4.10 5.07 -15.44
C GLY A 140 -3.74 4.80 -16.91
N GLY A 141 -3.59 3.53 -17.32
CA GLY A 141 -3.28 3.15 -18.69
C GLY A 141 -1.79 3.20 -19.06
N LEU A 142 -0.88 3.38 -18.09
CA LEU A 142 0.55 3.28 -18.32
C LEU A 142 0.93 1.87 -18.78
N LYS A 143 1.76 1.77 -19.82
CA LYS A 143 2.26 0.49 -20.35
C LYS A 143 3.79 0.43 -20.24
N PRO A 144 4.34 0.24 -19.02
CA PRO A 144 5.78 0.18 -18.85
C PRO A 144 6.34 -1.15 -19.36
N VAL A 145 7.62 -1.16 -19.76
CA VAL A 145 8.35 -2.39 -20.12
C VAL A 145 8.70 -3.22 -18.88
N ALA A 146 8.82 -2.57 -17.72
CA ALA A 146 9.04 -3.22 -16.43
C ALA A 146 8.48 -2.38 -15.28
N TYR A 147 7.97 -3.07 -14.27
CA TYR A 147 7.59 -2.50 -12.98
C TYR A 147 8.48 -3.06 -11.87
N LEU A 148 9.39 -2.24 -11.35
CA LEU A 148 10.31 -2.58 -10.27
C LEU A 148 9.65 -2.25 -8.91
N ALA A 149 9.10 -3.26 -8.23
CA ALA A 149 8.44 -3.07 -6.95
C ALA A 149 9.44 -3.25 -5.80
N ILE A 150 9.91 -2.15 -5.22
CA ILE A 150 10.95 -2.14 -4.19
C ILE A 150 10.29 -2.03 -2.82
N ASN A 151 10.47 -3.06 -1.97
CA ASN A 151 9.92 -3.08 -0.61
C ASN A 151 8.43 -2.66 -0.59
N ALA A 152 7.62 -3.27 -1.46
CA ALA A 152 6.26 -2.84 -1.72
C ALA A 152 5.30 -3.03 -0.52
N ALA A 153 4.85 -1.91 0.05
CA ALA A 153 3.83 -1.84 1.10
C ALA A 153 2.42 -1.95 0.50
N VAL A 154 2.18 -3.06 -0.21
CA VAL A 154 0.95 -3.41 -0.91
C VAL A 154 0.65 -4.88 -0.61
N PRO A 155 -0.61 -5.28 -0.36
CA PRO A 155 -0.94 -6.68 -0.15
C PRO A 155 -0.47 -7.54 -1.34
N ALA A 156 0.22 -8.64 -1.08
CA ALA A 156 0.63 -9.60 -2.11
C ALA A 156 -0.56 -10.08 -2.96
N GLU A 157 -1.72 -10.30 -2.32
CA GLU A 157 -2.95 -10.70 -2.99
C GLU A 157 -3.46 -9.68 -4.03
N ALA A 158 -2.99 -8.42 -3.97
CA ALA A 158 -3.34 -7.41 -4.96
C ALA A 158 -2.86 -7.75 -6.37
N TYR A 159 -1.75 -8.49 -6.49
CA TYR A 159 -1.19 -8.83 -7.79
C TYR A 159 -1.68 -10.19 -8.27
N VAL A 160 -1.53 -11.20 -7.42
CA VAL A 160 -1.89 -12.58 -7.71
C VAL A 160 -2.26 -13.30 -6.42
N THR A 161 -3.11 -14.30 -6.53
CA THR A 161 -3.31 -15.30 -5.47
C THR A 161 -2.09 -16.21 -5.38
N HIS A 162 -1.55 -16.45 -4.18
CA HIS A 162 -0.35 -17.27 -3.97
C HIS A 162 -0.52 -18.32 -2.85
N ARG A 163 0.38 -19.30 -2.83
CA ARG A 163 0.26 -20.55 -2.04
C ARG A 163 0.10 -20.34 -0.53
N GLU A 164 0.79 -19.35 0.03
CA GLU A 164 0.87 -19.13 1.49
C GLU A 164 -0.29 -18.29 2.05
N GLN A 165 -1.18 -17.79 1.18
CA GLN A 165 -2.24 -16.85 1.55
C GLN A 165 -3.12 -17.35 2.70
N ARG A 166 -3.39 -18.65 2.84
CA ARG A 166 -4.22 -19.17 3.96
C ARG A 166 -3.59 -18.96 5.34
N ILE A 167 -2.28 -19.09 5.45
CA ILE A 167 -1.56 -18.87 6.72
C ILE A 167 -1.55 -17.37 7.02
N GLU A 168 -1.30 -16.56 5.99
CA GLU A 168 -1.29 -15.10 6.07
C GLU A 168 -2.66 -14.56 6.48
N GLU A 169 -3.76 -15.10 5.94
CA GLU A 169 -5.14 -14.68 6.26
C GLU A 169 -5.42 -14.73 7.77
N THR A 170 -4.94 -15.78 8.46
CA THR A 170 -5.10 -15.88 9.92
C THR A 170 -4.27 -14.81 10.65
N GLN A 171 -3.03 -14.58 10.19
CA GLN A 171 -2.11 -13.63 10.80
C GLN A 171 -2.49 -12.17 10.55
N MET A 172 -3.17 -11.90 9.45
CA MET A 172 -3.72 -10.60 9.05
C MET A 172 -5.15 -10.36 9.57
N THR A 173 -5.71 -11.32 10.33
CA THR A 173 -7.01 -11.15 11.00
C THR A 173 -6.83 -10.67 12.43
N GLU A 174 -7.58 -9.62 12.81
CA GLU A 174 -7.64 -9.08 14.17
C GLU A 174 -8.08 -10.18 15.15
N TRP A 175 -7.44 -10.23 16.32
CA TRP A 175 -7.52 -11.32 17.27
C TRP A 175 -8.96 -11.68 17.68
N ASN A 176 -9.81 -10.69 17.94
CA ASN A 176 -11.21 -10.91 18.33
C ASN A 176 -12.04 -11.48 17.18
N TRP A 177 -11.60 -11.30 15.95
CA TRP A 177 -12.27 -11.78 14.75
C TRP A 177 -11.94 -13.22 14.38
N ARG A 178 -10.76 -13.74 14.79
CA ARG A 178 -10.26 -15.08 14.41
C ARG A 178 -11.19 -16.25 14.75
N LYS A 179 -12.09 -16.07 15.72
CA LYS A 179 -13.09 -17.06 16.16
C LYS A 179 -14.36 -17.08 15.30
N TYR A 180 -14.56 -16.09 14.44
CA TYR A 180 -15.74 -15.96 13.59
C TYR A 180 -15.49 -16.57 12.20
N GLU A 181 -16.56 -16.85 11.47
CA GLU A 181 -16.45 -17.40 10.12
C GLU A 181 -15.99 -16.32 9.13
N PRO A 182 -15.12 -16.64 8.16
CA PRO A 182 -14.60 -15.65 7.21
C PRO A 182 -15.66 -14.88 6.44
N ARG A 183 -16.84 -15.47 6.18
CA ARG A 183 -17.97 -14.78 5.51
C ARG A 183 -18.46 -13.52 6.23
N LEU A 184 -18.07 -13.35 7.51
CA LEU A 184 -18.40 -12.19 8.33
C LEU A 184 -17.36 -11.06 8.23
N TYR A 185 -16.20 -11.31 7.60
CA TYR A 185 -15.10 -10.35 7.55
C TYR A 185 -15.29 -9.33 6.44
N ALA A 186 -14.86 -8.08 6.67
CA ALA A 186 -14.92 -7.01 5.67
C ALA A 186 -14.19 -7.38 4.38
N ASN A 187 -13.04 -8.05 4.48
CA ASN A 187 -12.24 -8.48 3.32
C ASN A 187 -12.79 -9.70 2.56
N GLN A 188 -13.87 -10.32 3.05
CA GLN A 188 -14.59 -11.40 2.38
C GLN A 188 -16.00 -10.98 1.94
N TRP A 189 -16.44 -9.74 2.24
CA TRP A 189 -17.79 -9.27 1.95
C TRP A 189 -18.15 -9.36 0.46
N TYR A 190 -17.18 -9.12 -0.42
CA TYR A 190 -17.35 -9.26 -1.87
C TYR A 190 -17.87 -10.65 -2.30
N LYS A 191 -17.55 -11.72 -1.55
CA LYS A 191 -17.97 -13.09 -1.85
C LYS A 191 -19.46 -13.34 -1.63
N LEU A 192 -20.15 -12.43 -0.95
CA LEU A 192 -21.59 -12.55 -0.73
C LEU A 192 -22.38 -12.23 -2.01
N PHE A 193 -21.74 -11.65 -3.03
CA PHE A 193 -22.39 -11.14 -4.23
C PHE A 193 -22.06 -12.00 -5.46
N SER A 194 -22.99 -12.02 -6.42
CA SER A 194 -22.76 -12.66 -7.72
C SER A 194 -21.72 -11.87 -8.52
N PRO A 195 -21.02 -12.51 -9.48
CA PRO A 195 -20.04 -11.81 -10.33
C PRO A 195 -20.59 -10.63 -11.14
N THR A 196 -21.90 -10.58 -11.36
CA THR A 196 -22.60 -9.49 -12.07
C THR A 196 -22.90 -8.27 -11.20
N ASP A 197 -22.71 -8.37 -9.88
CA ASP A 197 -22.85 -7.26 -8.94
C ASP A 197 -21.47 -6.66 -8.70
N ALA A 198 -21.30 -5.36 -8.92
CA ALA A 198 -19.99 -4.71 -8.81
C ALA A 198 -19.39 -4.78 -7.39
N ARG A 199 -20.21 -5.02 -6.36
CA ARG A 199 -19.72 -5.28 -4.99
C ARG A 199 -18.84 -6.53 -4.90
N SER A 200 -18.99 -7.47 -5.84
CA SER A 200 -18.11 -8.65 -5.98
C SER A 200 -16.66 -8.28 -6.32
N GLN A 201 -16.39 -7.04 -6.74
CA GLN A 201 -15.05 -6.54 -7.06
C GLN A 201 -14.42 -5.71 -5.93
N LEU A 202 -15.13 -5.50 -4.82
CA LEU A 202 -14.65 -4.73 -3.67
C LEU A 202 -13.73 -5.59 -2.79
N THR A 203 -12.52 -5.85 -3.31
CA THR A 203 -11.50 -6.65 -2.64
C THR A 203 -10.09 -6.21 -3.06
N TRP A 204 -9.10 -6.47 -2.21
CA TRP A 204 -7.71 -6.35 -2.63
C TRP A 204 -7.34 -7.40 -3.68
N LYS A 205 -7.96 -8.58 -3.68
CA LYS A 205 -7.53 -9.70 -4.52
C LYS A 205 -7.54 -9.32 -6.01
N ASN A 206 -6.38 -9.48 -6.65
CA ASN A 206 -6.13 -9.20 -8.08
C ASN A 206 -6.40 -7.75 -8.53
N GLN A 207 -6.47 -6.79 -7.58
CA GLN A 207 -6.73 -5.38 -7.88
C GLN A 207 -5.68 -4.76 -8.82
N PHE A 208 -4.46 -5.29 -8.86
CA PHE A 208 -3.32 -4.88 -9.69
C PHE A 208 -2.84 -6.00 -10.64
N SER A 209 -3.76 -6.85 -11.08
CA SER A 209 -3.47 -7.95 -12.01
C SER A 209 -2.78 -7.52 -13.31
N LYS A 210 -3.07 -6.33 -13.87
CA LYS A 210 -2.34 -5.81 -15.05
C LYS A 210 -0.89 -5.44 -14.73
N ALA A 211 -0.64 -4.90 -13.54
CA ALA A 211 0.71 -4.59 -13.10
C ALA A 211 1.54 -5.85 -12.84
N ALA A 212 0.89 -6.95 -12.43
CA ALA A 212 1.53 -8.24 -12.21
C ALA A 212 2.23 -8.78 -13.47
N ALA A 213 1.73 -8.48 -14.67
CA ALA A 213 2.29 -8.95 -15.94
C ALA A 213 3.70 -8.41 -16.24
N VAL A 214 4.06 -7.27 -15.65
CA VAL A 214 5.37 -6.60 -15.85
C VAL A 214 6.15 -6.44 -14.54
N LEU A 215 5.66 -7.06 -13.46
CA LEU A 215 6.20 -6.95 -12.13
C LEU A 215 7.54 -7.69 -11.97
N LYS A 216 8.51 -6.98 -11.40
CA LYS A 216 9.75 -7.50 -10.83
C LYS A 216 9.73 -7.17 -9.34
N ASN A 217 9.54 -8.18 -8.50
CA ASN A 217 9.39 -8.02 -7.05
C ASN A 217 10.75 -7.98 -6.36
N TYR A 218 11.15 -6.83 -5.83
CA TYR A 218 12.35 -6.64 -5.02
C TYR A 218 11.97 -6.59 -3.55
N TYR A 219 12.01 -7.76 -2.91
CA TYR A 219 11.51 -8.01 -1.57
C TYR A 219 12.66 -8.25 -0.59
N SER A 220 12.41 -8.02 0.69
CA SER A 220 13.31 -8.32 1.80
C SER A 220 12.52 -8.92 2.96
N PRO A 221 12.73 -10.20 3.31
CA PRO A 221 12.18 -10.78 4.54
C PRO A 221 12.62 -10.06 5.83
N GLY A 222 13.66 -9.22 5.76
CA GLY A 222 14.15 -8.41 6.87
C GLY A 222 13.51 -7.05 7.01
N ASP A 223 12.60 -6.67 6.11
CA ASP A 223 11.94 -5.38 6.12
C ASP A 223 11.11 -5.20 7.41
N GLU A 224 11.61 -4.33 8.27
CA GLU A 224 11.06 -4.06 9.59
C GLU A 224 9.69 -3.40 9.51
N VAL A 225 9.50 -2.45 8.60
CA VAL A 225 8.26 -1.65 8.52
C VAL A 225 7.08 -2.53 8.13
N VAL A 226 7.29 -3.47 7.21
CA VAL A 226 6.23 -4.35 6.72
C VAL A 226 6.26 -5.75 7.32
N ALA A 227 7.09 -5.98 8.34
CA ALA A 227 7.23 -7.27 8.99
C ALA A 227 5.87 -7.82 9.48
N ALA A 228 5.64 -9.11 9.25
CA ALA A 228 4.46 -9.81 9.74
C ALA A 228 4.60 -10.19 11.24
N ALA A 229 4.91 -9.20 12.09
CA ALA A 229 5.16 -9.40 13.52
C ALA A 229 3.97 -10.05 14.24
N ASP A 230 4.19 -11.20 14.90
CA ASP A 230 3.14 -12.01 15.56
C ASP A 230 2.49 -11.27 16.74
N GLU A 231 3.26 -10.41 17.40
CA GLU A 231 2.81 -9.53 18.48
C GLU A 231 1.74 -8.52 18.03
N ILE A 232 1.66 -8.24 16.72
CA ILE A 232 0.68 -7.32 16.13
C ILE A 232 -0.53 -8.12 15.67
N ASN A 233 -1.45 -8.37 16.59
CA ASN A 233 -2.69 -9.10 16.28
C ASN A 233 -3.96 -8.40 16.76
N ARG A 234 -3.87 -7.25 17.42
CA ARG A 234 -5.04 -6.55 17.98
C ARG A 234 -4.88 -5.03 17.94
N ALA A 235 -6.01 -4.32 17.84
CA ALA A 235 -6.07 -2.86 17.88
C ALA A 235 -6.00 -2.31 19.33
N GLY A 236 -5.03 -2.75 20.14
CA GLY A 236 -4.99 -2.46 21.58
C GLY A 236 -4.30 -1.14 21.98
N VAL A 237 -4.71 -0.57 23.12
CA VAL A 237 -4.15 0.66 23.73
C VAL A 237 -2.66 0.53 24.07
N SER A 238 -2.20 -0.61 24.62
CA SER A 238 -0.77 -0.81 24.91
C SER A 238 0.08 -0.77 23.64
N HIS A 239 -0.44 -1.32 22.53
CA HIS A 239 0.21 -1.26 21.24
C HIS A 239 0.20 0.17 20.69
N PHE A 240 -0.92 0.87 20.81
CA PHE A 240 -1.02 2.29 20.46
C PHE A 240 -0.05 3.17 21.28
N ILE A 241 0.06 2.97 22.60
CA ILE A 241 1.00 3.74 23.43
C ILE A 241 2.45 3.42 23.03
N SER A 242 2.79 2.17 22.74
CA SER A 242 4.11 1.83 22.19
C SER A 242 4.39 2.46 20.82
N MET A 243 3.32 2.71 20.05
CA MET A 243 3.35 3.31 18.71
C MET A 243 3.49 4.84 18.76
N TYR A 244 2.80 5.52 19.68
CA TYR A 244 2.82 6.98 19.88
C TYR A 244 3.82 7.44 20.95
N GLY A 245 4.52 6.50 21.60
CA GLY A 245 5.63 6.69 22.55
C GLY A 245 7.03 6.51 21.95
N PHE A 246 7.17 6.71 20.62
CA PHE A 246 8.42 6.99 19.89
C PHE A 246 9.46 5.87 19.65
N ASN A 247 9.09 4.68 19.15
CA ASN A 247 10.00 3.98 18.21
C ASN A 247 9.28 3.03 17.24
N PHE A 248 8.80 3.60 16.14
CA PHE A 248 8.20 2.88 15.03
C PHE A 248 9.28 2.15 14.25
N SER A 249 9.35 0.84 14.38
CA SER A 249 10.30 0.09 13.56
C SER A 249 9.80 -1.26 13.10
N ARG A 250 9.07 -2.06 13.87
CA ARG A 250 8.61 -3.39 13.40
C ARG A 250 7.11 -3.47 13.15
N GLY A 251 6.70 -3.95 11.98
CA GLY A 251 5.34 -4.35 11.63
C GLY A 251 4.30 -3.23 11.57
N ALA A 252 4.78 -1.99 11.48
CA ALA A 252 4.04 -0.78 11.19
C ALA A 252 2.87 -0.95 10.21
N TRP A 253 3.15 -1.54 9.04
CA TRP A 253 2.15 -1.73 7.99
C TRP A 253 1.08 -2.73 8.39
N LYS A 254 1.46 -3.87 9.01
CA LYS A 254 0.50 -4.85 9.53
C LYS A 254 -0.43 -4.20 10.55
N TYR A 255 0.10 -3.33 11.43
CA TYR A 255 -0.73 -2.63 12.39
C TYR A 255 -1.79 -1.76 11.71
N GLN A 256 -1.43 -1.03 10.64
CA GLN A 256 -2.39 -0.21 9.87
C GLN A 256 -3.54 -1.05 9.29
N GLU A 257 -3.30 -2.31 8.95
CA GLU A 257 -4.33 -3.24 8.47
C GLU A 257 -5.21 -3.81 9.61
N ILE A 258 -4.60 -4.05 10.77
CA ILE A 258 -5.29 -4.56 11.97
C ILE A 258 -6.18 -3.50 12.63
N ILE A 259 -5.87 -2.21 12.49
CA ILE A 259 -6.69 -1.13 13.08
C ILE A 259 -7.80 -0.61 12.17
N LYS A 260 -7.91 -1.08 10.93
CA LYS A 260 -9.01 -0.68 10.04
C LYS A 260 -10.37 -0.90 10.72
N GLY A 261 -11.24 0.10 10.64
CA GLY A 261 -12.54 0.12 11.31
C GLY A 261 -12.55 0.71 12.72
N THR A 262 -11.40 0.75 13.39
CA THR A 262 -11.31 1.18 14.80
C THR A 262 -11.77 2.61 15.00
N THR A 263 -12.63 2.83 16.00
CA THR A 263 -13.08 4.15 16.44
C THR A 263 -12.39 4.59 17.74
N PRO A 264 -12.34 5.90 18.07
CA PRO A 264 -11.84 6.36 19.36
C PRO A 264 -12.55 5.77 20.58
N SER A 265 -13.82 5.36 20.42
CA SER A 265 -14.58 4.65 21.47
C SER A 265 -14.13 3.20 21.68
N SER A 266 -13.56 2.56 20.64
CA SER A 266 -13.13 1.16 20.68
C SER A 266 -11.63 1.03 20.98
N SER A 267 -10.81 1.98 20.51
CA SER A 267 -9.38 2.04 20.82
C SER A 267 -8.77 3.40 20.47
N MET A 268 -7.68 3.76 21.16
CA MET A 268 -6.94 4.98 20.88
C MET A 268 -6.40 5.05 19.44
N ALA A 269 -6.23 3.91 18.77
CA ALA A 269 -5.86 3.88 17.35
C ALA A 269 -6.89 4.60 16.45
N GLY A 270 -8.13 4.74 16.88
CA GLY A 270 -9.13 5.50 16.14
C GLY A 270 -8.84 7.01 16.05
N PHE A 271 -7.96 7.58 16.90
CA PHE A 271 -7.63 9.02 16.83
C PHE A 271 -6.74 9.39 15.63
N ILE A 272 -6.12 8.40 15.00
CA ILE A 272 -5.18 8.61 13.87
C ILE A 272 -5.75 8.17 12.53
N ILE A 273 -6.97 7.63 12.54
CA ILE A 273 -7.70 7.19 11.35
C ILE A 273 -8.80 8.21 11.09
N SER A 274 -8.72 8.91 9.97
CA SER A 274 -9.82 9.76 9.56
C SER A 274 -11.02 8.92 9.11
N ARG A 275 -12.20 9.30 9.60
CA ARG A 275 -13.51 8.78 9.18
C ARG A 275 -13.59 7.22 9.22
N PRO A 276 -13.27 6.54 10.33
CA PRO A 276 -13.21 5.07 10.38
C PRO A 276 -14.49 4.40 9.86
N GLN A 277 -14.34 3.21 9.26
CA GLN A 277 -15.44 2.42 8.71
C GLN A 277 -15.03 0.95 8.58
N ALA A 278 -16.02 0.05 8.63
CA ALA A 278 -15.82 -1.37 8.36
C ALA A 278 -14.66 -2.02 9.10
N GLY A 279 -13.73 -2.65 8.36
CA GLY A 279 -12.58 -3.33 8.92
C GLY A 279 -12.95 -4.37 9.98
N TRP A 280 -12.44 -4.16 11.19
CA TRP A 280 -12.56 -5.06 12.33
C TRP A 280 -13.43 -4.49 13.46
N GLU A 281 -14.23 -3.46 13.19
CA GLU A 281 -15.21 -2.98 14.17
C GLU A 281 -16.50 -3.77 14.02
N PHE A 282 -17.13 -4.22 15.12
CA PHE A 282 -18.40 -4.94 15.04
C PHE A 282 -19.56 -3.97 14.77
N SER A 283 -20.53 -4.40 13.96
CA SER A 283 -21.76 -3.63 13.71
C SER A 283 -22.73 -3.76 14.87
N ASN A 284 -23.26 -2.62 15.35
CA ASN A 284 -24.30 -2.55 16.38
C ASN A 284 -25.60 -3.30 16.00
N GLU A 285 -25.83 -3.61 14.72
CA GLU A 285 -26.97 -4.44 14.26
C GLU A 285 -26.96 -5.84 14.86
N TRP A 286 -25.78 -6.33 15.24
CA TRP A 286 -25.56 -7.69 15.75
C TRP A 286 -25.09 -7.67 17.21
N PHE A 287 -25.59 -6.69 17.96
CA PHE A 287 -25.45 -6.63 19.42
C PHE A 287 -26.80 -6.86 20.07
N TYR A 288 -26.77 -7.37 21.29
CA TYR A 288 -27.91 -7.29 22.19
C TYR A 288 -27.45 -6.86 23.59
N THR A 289 -28.37 -6.33 24.38
CA THR A 289 -28.09 -5.93 25.75
C THR A 289 -28.05 -7.15 26.65
N VAL A 290 -26.91 -7.42 27.26
CA VAL A 290 -26.81 -8.38 28.36
C VAL A 290 -27.17 -7.66 29.64
N ASN A 291 -28.09 -8.25 30.42
CA ASN A 291 -28.45 -7.77 31.74
C ASN A 291 -28.02 -8.81 32.78
N THR A 292 -27.01 -8.48 33.58
CA THR A 292 -26.51 -9.35 34.67
C THR A 292 -27.20 -9.06 36.01
N GLY A 293 -28.24 -8.22 36.01
CA GLY A 293 -28.91 -7.71 37.21
C GLY A 293 -28.17 -6.55 37.89
N ARG A 294 -26.83 -6.50 37.79
CA ARG A 294 -25.99 -5.40 38.30
C ARG A 294 -25.57 -4.41 37.22
N GLU A 295 -25.42 -4.88 35.98
CA GLU A 295 -24.98 -4.06 34.85
C GLU A 295 -25.75 -4.43 33.58
N LYS A 296 -25.92 -3.42 32.71
CA LYS A 296 -26.38 -3.59 31.33
C LYS A 296 -25.28 -3.14 30.40
N TYR A 297 -24.80 -4.04 29.55
CA TYR A 297 -23.81 -3.70 28.55
C TYR A 297 -24.14 -4.34 27.19
N PRO A 298 -23.78 -3.68 26.08
CA PRO A 298 -23.95 -4.25 24.75
C PRO A 298 -22.94 -5.38 24.54
N ARG A 299 -23.40 -6.51 23.98
CA ARG A 299 -22.54 -7.65 23.61
C ARG A 299 -22.79 -8.03 22.15
N ALA A 300 -21.72 -8.12 21.35
CA ALA A 300 -21.80 -8.67 20.00
C ALA A 300 -22.18 -10.16 20.04
N TYR A 301 -22.82 -10.66 18.99
CA TYR A 301 -23.15 -12.08 18.86
C TYR A 301 -21.88 -12.94 19.01
N THR A 302 -22.00 -14.08 19.70
CA THR A 302 -20.98 -15.14 19.75
C THR A 302 -20.76 -15.75 18.36
N PRO A 303 -19.66 -16.50 18.14
CA PRO A 303 -19.48 -17.26 16.90
C PRO A 303 -20.67 -18.16 16.53
N ASP A 304 -21.28 -18.87 17.48
CA ASP A 304 -22.41 -19.77 17.21
C ASP A 304 -23.70 -19.03 16.87
N GLU A 305 -23.94 -17.86 17.47
CA GLU A 305 -25.06 -16.99 17.10
C GLU A 305 -24.83 -16.34 15.73
N ALA A 306 -23.62 -15.81 15.49
CA ALA A 306 -23.26 -15.16 14.23
C ALA A 306 -23.30 -16.16 13.05
N ARG A 307 -22.98 -17.44 13.28
CA ARG A 307 -23.11 -18.52 12.29
C ARG A 307 -24.53 -18.65 11.74
N ARG A 308 -25.56 -18.25 12.50
CA ARG A 308 -26.97 -18.34 12.09
C ARG A 308 -27.44 -17.14 11.26
N ILE A 309 -26.62 -16.10 11.11
CA ILE A 309 -26.97 -14.92 10.31
C ILE A 309 -27.02 -15.33 8.82
N ASN A 310 -28.17 -15.10 8.18
CA ASN A 310 -28.37 -15.34 6.75
C ASN A 310 -27.44 -14.44 5.89
N THR A 311 -26.85 -15.00 4.84
CA THR A 311 -26.08 -14.28 3.81
C THR A 311 -26.81 -13.06 3.26
N GLU A 312 -28.12 -13.15 2.99
CA GLU A 312 -28.87 -12.00 2.47
C GLU A 312 -28.93 -10.83 3.47
N ASN A 313 -28.96 -11.11 4.78
CA ASN A 313 -28.87 -10.06 5.79
C ASN A 313 -27.47 -9.43 5.80
N LEU A 314 -26.40 -10.22 5.64
CA LEU A 314 -25.03 -9.71 5.63
C LEU A 314 -24.71 -8.78 4.46
N LYS A 315 -25.46 -8.86 3.36
CA LYS A 315 -25.32 -7.93 2.22
C LYS A 315 -25.73 -6.50 2.56
N THR A 316 -26.70 -6.31 3.46
CA THR A 316 -27.27 -4.98 3.82
C THR A 316 -26.97 -4.57 5.27
N LYS A 317 -26.67 -5.56 6.11
CA LYS A 317 -26.31 -5.44 7.52
C LYS A 317 -25.07 -6.31 7.78
N PRO A 318 -23.89 -5.90 7.31
CA PRO A 318 -22.66 -6.64 7.57
C PRO A 318 -22.43 -6.84 9.07
N PHE A 319 -21.70 -7.90 9.41
CA PHE A 319 -21.31 -8.17 10.80
C PHE A 319 -20.23 -7.19 11.28
N PHE A 320 -19.34 -6.79 10.37
CA PHE A 320 -18.46 -5.63 10.55
C PHE A 320 -19.25 -4.33 10.40
N TRP A 321 -18.72 -3.24 10.95
CA TRP A 321 -19.36 -1.93 10.90
C TRP A 321 -19.63 -1.48 9.46
N LYS A 322 -20.75 -0.81 9.19
CA LYS A 322 -21.10 -0.48 7.80
C LYS A 322 -20.05 0.42 7.16
N PHE A 323 -19.81 0.19 5.86
CA PHE A 323 -19.17 1.21 5.02
C PHE A 323 -19.96 2.52 5.09
N ARG A 324 -19.26 3.66 5.04
CA ARG A 324 -19.90 4.99 5.13
C ARG A 324 -20.83 5.28 3.94
N GLU A 325 -20.51 4.70 2.79
CA GLU A 325 -21.33 4.80 1.59
C GLU A 325 -22.58 3.93 1.76
N ALA A 326 -23.64 4.52 2.32
CA ALA A 326 -24.87 3.82 2.69
C ALA A 326 -25.50 3.06 1.52
N ASP A 327 -25.37 3.58 0.29
CA ASP A 327 -25.92 2.98 -0.93
C ASP A 327 -25.33 1.58 -1.21
N LEU A 328 -24.12 1.27 -0.74
CA LEU A 328 -23.53 -0.08 -0.86
C LEU A 328 -24.37 -1.16 -0.16
N HIS A 329 -25.14 -0.76 0.85
CA HIS A 329 -25.98 -1.63 1.67
C HIS A 329 -27.45 -1.59 1.24
N HIS A 330 -27.78 -0.94 0.12
CA HIS A 330 -29.15 -0.88 -0.36
C HIS A 330 -29.65 -2.26 -0.79
N THR A 331 -30.93 -2.53 -0.52
CA THR A 331 -31.64 -3.74 -0.98
C THR A 331 -31.80 -3.80 -2.51
N ASN A 332 -31.61 -2.68 -3.22
CA ASN A 332 -31.68 -2.61 -4.67
C ASN A 332 -30.26 -2.85 -5.20
N ALA A 333 -30.04 -4.03 -5.78
CA ALA A 333 -28.74 -4.43 -6.27
C ALA A 333 -28.17 -3.48 -7.35
N ALA A 334 -29.02 -2.87 -8.19
CA ALA A 334 -28.56 -1.95 -9.23
C ALA A 334 -28.00 -0.65 -8.62
N MET A 335 -28.67 -0.09 -7.60
CA MET A 335 -28.18 1.11 -6.90
C MET A 335 -26.88 0.84 -6.15
N ALA A 336 -26.81 -0.29 -5.44
CA ALA A 336 -25.62 -0.67 -4.69
C ALA A 336 -24.43 -1.00 -5.61
N SER A 337 -24.70 -1.63 -6.77
CA SER A 337 -23.70 -1.90 -7.80
C SER A 337 -23.18 -0.60 -8.41
N ALA A 338 -24.06 0.34 -8.77
CA ALA A 338 -23.66 1.64 -9.31
C ALA A 338 -22.74 2.40 -8.33
N LYS A 339 -23.04 2.37 -7.03
CA LYS A 339 -22.17 2.95 -6.00
C LYS A 339 -20.80 2.24 -5.94
N ALA A 340 -20.79 0.91 -6.04
CA ALA A 340 -19.56 0.11 -5.98
C ALA A 340 -18.63 0.33 -7.19
N GLU A 341 -19.14 0.83 -8.31
CA GLU A 341 -18.35 1.17 -9.51
C GLU A 341 -17.65 2.53 -9.40
N GLU A 342 -18.08 3.39 -8.48
CA GLU A 342 -17.46 4.71 -8.29
C GLU A 342 -16.00 4.55 -7.81
N LYS A 343 -15.06 5.06 -8.60
CA LYS A 343 -13.62 4.94 -8.31
C LYS A 343 -13.25 5.44 -6.92
N LYS A 344 -13.84 6.58 -6.52
CA LYS A 344 -13.64 7.16 -5.19
C LYS A 344 -14.06 6.20 -4.08
N VAL A 345 -15.18 5.50 -4.26
CA VAL A 345 -15.65 4.49 -3.31
C VAL A 345 -14.67 3.33 -3.25
N ILE A 346 -14.25 2.78 -4.39
CA ILE A 346 -13.27 1.68 -4.44
C ILE A 346 -11.98 2.08 -3.69
N TYR A 347 -11.43 3.26 -3.97
CA TYR A 347 -10.20 3.74 -3.34
C TYR A 347 -10.37 3.95 -1.83
N ASP A 348 -11.50 4.54 -1.43
CA ASP A 348 -11.84 4.78 -0.03
C ASP A 348 -11.98 3.47 0.76
N LEU A 349 -12.65 2.47 0.17
CA LEU A 349 -12.83 1.18 0.81
C LEU A 349 -11.52 0.41 0.94
N LEU A 350 -10.69 0.36 -0.11
CA LEU A 350 -9.39 -0.34 -0.04
C LEU A 350 -8.42 0.35 0.94
N ALA A 351 -8.45 1.67 1.01
CA ALA A 351 -7.60 2.45 1.89
C ALA A 351 -7.82 2.13 3.38
N ARG A 352 -9.09 2.04 3.83
CA ARG A 352 -9.43 1.99 5.27
C ARG A 352 -10.54 1.02 5.67
N GLY A 353 -11.42 0.64 4.73
CA GLY A 353 -12.58 -0.20 5.03
C GLY A 353 -12.32 -1.70 4.86
N ILE A 354 -11.45 -2.07 3.93
CA ILE A 354 -11.14 -3.45 3.54
C ILE A 354 -9.70 -3.77 3.98
N PRO A 355 -9.53 -4.58 5.04
CA PRO A 355 -8.23 -5.10 5.42
C PRO A 355 -7.68 -6.06 4.37
N SER A 356 -6.36 -6.11 4.25
CA SER A 356 -5.67 -7.15 3.50
C SER A 356 -5.81 -8.52 4.17
N GLY A 357 -5.88 -9.57 3.34
CA GLY A 357 -5.80 -10.98 3.76
C GLY A 357 -4.41 -11.58 3.58
N SER A 358 -3.47 -10.87 2.95
CA SER A 358 -2.10 -11.34 2.71
C SER A 358 -1.08 -10.43 3.40
N TYR A 359 0.16 -10.89 3.50
CA TYR A 359 1.28 -10.03 3.86
C TYR A 359 1.55 -8.97 2.78
N ALA A 360 2.35 -7.97 3.15
CA ALA A 360 2.90 -7.04 2.18
C ALA A 360 3.81 -7.77 1.19
N LEU A 361 3.73 -7.40 -0.09
CA LEU A 361 4.58 -7.94 -1.16
C LEU A 361 6.08 -7.81 -0.82
N ALA A 362 6.45 -6.79 -0.07
CA ALA A 362 7.80 -6.51 0.41
C ALA A 362 8.50 -7.64 1.17
N ILE A 363 7.77 -8.60 1.76
CA ILE A 363 8.37 -9.68 2.57
C ILE A 363 8.08 -11.08 2.01
N VAL A 364 7.38 -11.19 0.89
CA VAL A 364 7.00 -12.47 0.29
C VAL A 364 7.46 -12.58 -1.16
N SER A 365 7.76 -13.79 -1.58
CA SER A 365 7.96 -14.13 -2.99
C SER A 365 6.65 -14.63 -3.61
N LEU A 366 6.30 -14.13 -4.78
CA LEU A 366 5.14 -14.60 -5.53
C LEU A 366 5.54 -15.83 -6.36
N SER A 367 4.88 -16.97 -6.11
CA SER A 367 5.20 -18.27 -6.75
C SER A 367 4.53 -18.49 -8.12
N ASN A 368 3.82 -17.50 -8.66
CA ASN A 368 3.09 -17.66 -9.92
C ASN A 368 4.03 -17.44 -11.14
N GLY A 369 3.97 -18.37 -12.11
CA GLY A 369 5.01 -18.77 -13.08
C GLY A 369 5.48 -17.76 -14.14
N GLY A 370 5.59 -16.48 -13.79
CA GLY A 370 6.18 -15.44 -14.62
C GLY A 370 6.65 -14.20 -13.86
N ILE A 371 6.33 -14.09 -12.56
CA ILE A 371 6.78 -12.95 -11.74
C ILE A 371 8.21 -13.23 -11.27
N GLU A 372 9.11 -12.34 -11.63
CA GLU A 372 10.49 -12.42 -11.16
C GLU A 372 10.59 -11.86 -9.75
N ASN A 373 11.10 -12.67 -8.83
CA ASN A 373 11.38 -12.27 -7.45
C ASN A 373 12.89 -12.08 -7.26
N TYR A 374 13.28 -11.04 -6.55
CA TYR A 374 14.65 -10.73 -6.18
C TYR A 374 14.72 -10.47 -4.68
N ASN A 375 15.40 -11.37 -3.96
CA ASN A 375 15.56 -11.26 -2.52
C ASN A 375 16.74 -10.33 -2.20
N CYS A 376 16.43 -9.07 -1.89
CA CYS A 376 17.43 -8.05 -1.57
C CYS A 376 18.31 -8.43 -0.38
N GLU A 377 17.76 -9.17 0.59
CA GLU A 377 18.51 -9.60 1.77
C GLU A 377 19.52 -10.72 1.45
N MET A 378 19.14 -11.69 0.61
CA MET A 378 20.01 -12.83 0.31
C MET A 378 21.02 -12.53 -0.80
N THR A 379 20.59 -11.87 -1.87
CA THR A 379 21.41 -11.68 -3.08
C THR A 379 21.71 -10.22 -3.39
N GLY A 380 21.04 -9.29 -2.70
CA GLY A 380 21.17 -7.86 -2.98
C GLY A 380 22.31 -7.15 -2.26
N ARG A 381 22.99 -7.83 -1.34
CA ARG A 381 23.97 -7.22 -0.42
C ARG A 381 25.26 -8.02 -0.26
N LYS A 382 26.33 -7.30 0.03
CA LYS A 382 27.59 -7.87 0.55
C LYS A 382 27.48 -8.09 2.06
N ILE A 383 27.39 -9.35 2.47
CA ILE A 383 27.10 -9.74 3.86
C ILE A 383 28.24 -9.35 4.82
N ASP A 384 29.47 -9.43 4.35
CA ASP A 384 30.72 -9.11 5.06
C ASP A 384 30.89 -7.61 5.29
N GLN A 385 30.22 -6.78 4.47
CA GLN A 385 30.27 -5.32 4.50
C GLN A 385 28.94 -4.71 4.96
N TRP A 386 28.03 -5.52 5.52
CA TRP A 386 26.74 -5.04 5.95
C TRP A 386 26.87 -4.07 7.13
N PRO A 387 26.16 -2.92 7.12
CA PRO A 387 26.33 -1.94 8.19
C PRO A 387 25.96 -2.50 9.56
N LYS A 388 26.68 -2.03 10.58
CA LYS A 388 26.46 -2.31 12.00
C LYS A 388 26.31 -0.97 12.72
N GLY A 389 25.52 -0.95 13.80
CA GLY A 389 25.31 0.26 14.60
C GLY A 389 24.09 0.13 15.50
N PRO A 390 23.85 1.11 16.39
CA PRO A 390 22.72 1.10 17.33
C PRO A 390 21.34 1.01 16.64
N ASP A 391 21.23 1.54 15.41
CA ASP A 391 20.03 1.47 14.57
C ASP A 391 19.79 0.08 13.95
N ARG A 392 20.75 -0.85 14.10
CA ARG A 392 20.77 -2.20 13.53
C ARG A 392 20.95 -3.29 14.57
N GLU A 393 20.53 -3.06 15.81
CA GLU A 393 20.57 -4.07 16.88
C GLU A 393 19.27 -4.91 16.94
N GLY A 394 19.31 -5.96 17.76
CA GLY A 394 18.16 -6.85 17.99
C GLY A 394 17.66 -7.51 16.70
N TYR A 395 16.35 -7.44 16.46
CA TYR A 395 15.73 -8.07 15.29
C TYR A 395 16.14 -7.44 13.94
N LYS A 396 16.81 -6.28 13.93
CA LYS A 396 17.34 -5.62 12.73
C LYS A 396 18.76 -6.07 12.37
N SER A 397 19.44 -6.77 13.28
CA SER A 397 20.84 -7.16 13.10
C SER A 397 21.00 -8.07 11.90
N GLY A 398 21.90 -7.66 11.00
CA GLY A 398 22.15 -8.40 9.77
C GLY A 398 20.92 -8.51 8.86
N ARG A 399 19.93 -7.60 8.94
CA ARG A 399 18.74 -7.60 8.07
C ARG A 399 18.80 -6.51 7.01
N TRP A 400 18.11 -6.71 5.89
CA TRP A 400 17.85 -5.63 4.93
C TRP A 400 16.58 -4.87 5.30
N LEU A 401 16.76 -3.61 5.69
CA LEU A 401 15.71 -2.75 6.22
C LEU A 401 14.95 -1.99 5.12
N HIS A 402 13.77 -1.47 5.45
CA HIS A 402 12.78 -0.92 4.51
C HIS A 402 13.34 0.15 3.56
N SER A 403 14.26 0.99 4.05
CA SER A 403 14.86 2.10 3.29
C SER A 403 16.33 1.85 2.91
N ASP A 404 16.85 0.63 3.11
CA ASP A 404 18.26 0.31 2.85
C ASP A 404 18.67 0.48 1.39
N ILE A 405 17.71 0.40 0.46
CA ILE A 405 17.93 0.71 -0.96
C ILE A 405 18.57 2.09 -1.19
N LYS A 406 18.26 3.04 -0.30
CA LYS A 406 18.83 4.40 -0.28
C LYS A 406 19.80 4.61 0.89
N ASN A 407 19.59 3.97 2.04
CA ASN A 407 20.37 4.28 3.25
C ASN A 407 21.72 3.56 3.31
N VAL A 408 21.84 2.36 2.73
CA VAL A 408 23.10 1.60 2.73
C VAL A 408 24.02 2.11 1.64
N ALA A 409 25.34 2.08 1.84
CA ALA A 409 26.30 2.53 0.85
C ALA A 409 26.19 1.75 -0.47
N LEU A 410 26.22 2.45 -1.61
CA LEU A 410 26.03 1.85 -2.93
C LEU A 410 26.98 0.66 -3.21
N PRO A 411 28.28 0.68 -2.88
CA PRO A 411 29.17 -0.47 -3.11
C PRO A 411 28.75 -1.76 -2.42
N VAL A 412 27.98 -1.67 -1.33
CA VAL A 412 27.47 -2.82 -0.55
C VAL A 412 26.23 -3.41 -1.20
N ILE A 413 25.40 -2.59 -1.86
CA ILE A 413 24.13 -2.99 -2.46
C ILE A 413 24.08 -2.90 -3.99
N ARG A 414 25.26 -2.77 -4.62
CA ARG A 414 25.41 -2.57 -6.07
C ARG A 414 24.70 -3.64 -6.89
N GLN A 415 24.72 -4.89 -6.44
CA GLN A 415 24.07 -6.03 -7.09
C GLN A 415 22.56 -5.81 -7.28
N THR A 416 21.89 -5.21 -6.31
CA THR A 416 20.46 -4.85 -6.43
C THR A 416 20.23 -3.84 -7.55
N TYR A 417 21.09 -2.83 -7.68
CA TYR A 417 20.99 -1.85 -8.77
C TYR A 417 21.33 -2.43 -10.13
N ASP A 418 22.35 -3.29 -10.23
CA ASP A 418 22.69 -3.97 -11.48
C ASP A 418 21.54 -4.88 -11.97
N SER A 419 20.88 -5.58 -11.03
CA SER A 419 19.67 -6.35 -11.28
C SER A 419 18.53 -5.45 -11.79
N MET A 420 18.24 -4.34 -11.12
CA MET A 420 17.20 -3.38 -11.55
C MET A 420 17.49 -2.78 -12.92
N ILE A 421 18.75 -2.46 -13.23
CA ILE A 421 19.16 -1.93 -14.54
C ILE A 421 18.95 -2.95 -15.64
N THR A 422 19.33 -4.20 -15.38
CA THR A 422 19.20 -5.30 -16.35
C THR A 422 17.72 -5.62 -16.60
N LYS A 423 16.96 -5.87 -15.53
CA LYS A 423 15.54 -6.25 -15.62
C LYS A 423 14.64 -5.10 -16.05
N GLY A 424 15.03 -3.86 -15.75
CA GLY A 424 14.37 -2.64 -16.18
C GLY A 424 14.81 -2.12 -17.55
N GLN A 425 15.69 -2.84 -18.26
CA GLN A 425 16.20 -2.45 -19.59
C GLN A 425 16.78 -1.01 -19.65
N LEU A 426 17.48 -0.60 -18.59
CA LEU A 426 17.91 0.79 -18.36
C LEU A 426 19.27 1.14 -18.99
N LYS A 427 19.87 0.24 -19.77
CA LYS A 427 21.04 0.50 -20.60
C LYS A 427 20.65 0.84 -22.02
#